data_AF-A0A1I2M753-F1
#
_entry.id   AF-A0A1I2M753-F1
#
_cell.length_a   1.000
_cell.length_b   1.000
_cell.length_c   1.000
_cell.angle_alpha   90.00
_cell.angle_beta   90.00
_cell.angle_gamma   90.00
#
_symmetry.space_group_name_H-M   'P 1'
#
loop_
_entity.id
_entity.type
_entity.pdbx_description
1 polymer ?
#
loop_
_entity_poly.entity_id
_entity_poly.type
_entity_poly.pdbx_seq_one_letter_code
_entity_poly.pdbx_strand_id
1 'polypeptide(L)'
;MDALRIERLCWSLPLGGFLAVLVAGLVVPDPTGTLWVAGALSACLVTVPFSFWFLARFESPDATAGDLTVQWTALFTVVVSLNALLNAVGVGGFANNLVSFGGGYAAASRARRWNPLRRRGGASA
;
A
#
# COMPACT_ATOMS: atom_id res chain seq x y z
N MET A 1 -6.55 -20.78 9.82
CA MET A 1 -6.84 -19.42 9.32
C MET A 1 -6.21 -19.28 7.95
N ASP A 2 -6.97 -18.85 6.94
CA ASP A 2 -6.41 -18.63 5.60
C ASP A 2 -5.33 -17.55 5.65
N ALA A 3 -4.11 -17.91 5.24
CA ALA A 3 -2.97 -16.99 5.20
C ALA A 3 -3.29 -15.72 4.38
N LEU A 4 -4.12 -15.85 3.35
CA LEU A 4 -4.67 -14.74 2.57
C LEU A 4 -5.49 -13.76 3.41
N ARG A 5 -6.32 -14.25 4.33
CA ARG A 5 -7.16 -13.41 5.18
C ARG A 5 -6.31 -12.64 6.21
N ILE A 6 -5.27 -13.28 6.74
CA ILE A 6 -4.31 -12.64 7.65
C ILE A 6 -3.56 -11.53 6.91
N GLU A 7 -3.04 -11.82 5.72
CA GLU A 7 -2.33 -10.83 4.90
C GLU A 7 -3.20 -9.58 4.63
N ARG A 8 -4.48 -9.76 4.33
CA ARG A 8 -5.41 -8.63 4.14
C ARG A 8 -5.65 -7.84 5.40
N LEU A 9 -5.80 -8.53 6.53
CA LEU A 9 -5.96 -7.84 7.81
C LEU A 9 -4.74 -6.98 8.10
N CYS A 10 -3.54 -7.53 7.90
CA CYS A 10 -2.28 -6.80 8.05
C CYS A 10 -2.20 -5.59 7.13
N TRP A 11 -2.59 -5.71 5.85
CA TRP A 11 -2.53 -4.61 4.89
C TRP A 11 -3.70 -3.62 4.98
N SER A 12 -4.82 -3.99 5.59
CA SER A 12 -5.96 -3.08 5.80
C SER A 12 -5.66 -1.95 6.79
N LEU A 13 -4.75 -2.18 7.74
CA LEU A 13 -4.33 -1.17 8.71
C LEU A 13 -3.56 -0.02 8.06
N PRO A 14 -2.42 -0.25 7.35
CA PRO A 14 -1.68 0.84 6.72
C PRO A 14 -2.48 1.48 5.58
N LEU A 15 -3.25 0.72 4.80
CA LEU A 15 -4.12 1.28 3.76
C LEU A 15 -5.23 2.14 4.34
N GLY A 16 -5.94 1.62 5.34
CA GLY A 16 -7.00 2.34 6.03
C GLY A 16 -6.47 3.57 6.73
N GLY A 17 -5.34 3.46 7.44
CA GLY A 17 -4.69 4.60 8.09
C GLY A 17 -4.27 5.69 7.09
N PHE A 18 -3.72 5.32 5.93
CA PHE A 18 -3.41 6.27 4.88
C PHE A 18 -4.67 6.98 4.37
N LEU A 19 -5.74 6.25 4.09
CA LEU A 19 -7.03 6.83 3.69
C LEU A 19 -7.62 7.73 4.79
N ALA A 20 -7.49 7.34 6.06
CA ALA A 20 -7.96 8.12 7.19
C ALA A 20 -7.26 9.47 7.26
N VAL A 21 -5.94 9.51 7.03
CA VAL A 21 -5.15 10.74 6.96
C VAL A 21 -5.63 11.64 5.82
N LEU A 22 -5.91 11.08 4.64
CA LEU A 22 -6.44 11.86 3.51
C LEU A 22 -7.82 12.44 3.82
N VAL A 23 -8.71 11.64 4.39
CA VAL A 23 -10.06 12.08 4.79
C VAL A 23 -9.98 13.15 5.88
N ALA A 24 -9.16 12.94 6.90
CA ALA A 24 -8.95 13.92 7.97
C ALA A 24 -8.36 15.23 7.44
N GLY A 25 -7.39 15.17 6.53
CA GLY A 25 -6.82 16.38 5.91
C GLY A 25 -7.80 17.16 5.04
N LEU A 26 -8.83 16.51 4.47
CA LEU A 26 -9.91 17.18 3.75
C LEU A 26 -10.93 17.84 4.68
N VAL A 27 -11.23 17.21 5.82
CA VAL A 27 -12.25 17.68 6.76
C VAL A 27 -11.69 18.72 7.74
N VAL A 28 -10.45 18.51 8.19
CA VAL A 28 -9.76 19.35 9.16
C VAL A 28 -8.49 19.90 8.49
N PRO A 29 -8.53 21.15 7.98
CA PRO A 29 -7.43 21.71 7.20
C PRO A 29 -6.21 22.12 8.05
N ASP A 30 -6.33 22.15 9.39
CA ASP A 30 -5.19 22.33 10.29
C ASP A 30 -4.64 20.96 10.72
N PRO A 31 -3.51 20.50 10.16
CA PRO A 31 -2.94 19.19 10.43
C PRO A 31 -2.20 19.09 11.77
N THR A 32 -2.07 20.20 12.50
CA THR A 32 -1.24 20.26 13.72
C THR A 32 -2.03 20.16 15.02
N GLY A 33 -3.36 20.31 14.94
CA GLY A 33 -4.24 20.32 16.11
C GLY A 33 -4.69 18.93 16.58
N THR A 34 -5.04 18.83 17.87
CA THR A 34 -5.63 17.62 18.47
C THR A 34 -6.90 17.17 17.74
N LEU A 35 -7.65 18.11 17.15
CA LEU A 35 -8.84 17.82 16.33
C LEU A 35 -8.50 17.03 15.06
N TRP A 36 -7.33 17.26 14.46
CA TRP A 36 -6.90 16.50 13.29
C TRP A 36 -6.55 15.06 13.66
N VAL A 37 -5.83 14.86 14.77
CA VAL A 37 -5.50 13.53 15.28
C VAL A 37 -6.77 12.76 15.64
N ALA A 38 -7.70 13.41 16.36
CA ALA A 38 -9.00 12.81 16.67
C ALA A 38 -9.79 12.47 15.40
N GLY A 39 -9.83 13.38 14.43
CA GLY A 39 -10.48 13.18 13.14
C GLY A 39 -9.88 12.01 12.35
N ALA A 40 -8.56 11.87 12.30
CA ALA A 40 -7.87 10.75 11.66
C ALA A 40 -8.18 9.43 12.37
N LEU A 41 -8.14 9.39 13.71
CA LEU A 41 -8.51 8.20 14.47
C LEU A 41 -9.97 7.80 14.27
N SER A 42 -10.90 8.77 14.22
CA SER A 42 -12.30 8.51 13.89
C SER A 42 -12.46 8.01 12.45
N ALA A 43 -11.72 8.58 11.49
CA ALA A 43 -11.74 8.13 10.10
C ALA A 43 -11.20 6.70 9.93
N CYS A 44 -10.25 6.25 10.79
CA CYS A 44 -9.80 4.86 10.82
C CYS A 44 -10.94 3.86 11.06
N LEU A 45 -11.96 4.23 11.84
CA LEU A 45 -13.10 3.36 12.14
C LEU A 45 -13.90 2.98 10.88
N VAL A 46 -13.84 3.81 9.84
CA VAL A 46 -14.52 3.56 8.56
C VAL A 46 -13.53 3.02 7.51
N THR A 47 -12.38 3.66 7.40
CA THR A 47 -11.40 3.39 6.33
C THR A 47 -10.69 2.05 6.51
N VAL A 48 -10.42 1.58 7.74
CA VAL A 48 -9.80 0.27 7.97
C VAL A 48 -10.76 -0.88 7.60
N PRO A 49 -12.02 -0.93 8.10
CA PRO A 49 -12.99 -1.93 7.65
C PRO A 49 -13.26 -1.85 6.14
N PHE A 50 -13.34 -0.64 5.59
CA PHE A 50 -13.51 -0.44 4.15
C PHE A 50 -12.33 -1.00 3.36
N SER A 51 -11.09 -0.77 3.81
CA SER A 51 -9.89 -1.30 3.17
C SER A 51 -9.87 -2.82 3.20
N PHE A 52 -10.23 -3.43 4.34
CA PHE A 52 -10.34 -4.87 4.45
C PHE A 52 -11.41 -5.42 3.49
N TRP A 53 -12.60 -4.80 3.47
CA TRP A 53 -13.69 -5.17 2.56
C TRP A 53 -13.24 -5.05 1.10
N PHE A 54 -12.57 -3.97 0.72
CA PHE A 54 -12.07 -3.75 -0.64
C PHE A 54 -11.06 -4.83 -1.05
N LEU A 55 -10.06 -5.10 -0.20
CA LEU A 55 -9.06 -6.14 -0.46
C LEU A 55 -9.68 -7.55 -0.55
N ALA A 56 -10.75 -7.81 0.20
CA ALA A 56 -11.47 -9.08 0.14
C ALA A 56 -12.39 -9.18 -1.09
N ARG A 57 -13.02 -8.07 -1.50
CA ARG A 57 -14.01 -8.06 -2.59
C ARG A 57 -13.39 -8.13 -3.98
N PHE A 58 -12.24 -7.47 -4.17
CA PHE A 58 -11.53 -7.38 -5.45
C PHE A 58 -10.38 -8.38 -5.57
N GLU A 59 -10.48 -9.48 -4.82
CA GLU A 59 -9.53 -10.58 -4.90
C GLU A 59 -9.53 -11.22 -6.30
N SER A 60 -8.33 -11.44 -6.82
CA SER A 60 -8.12 -12.25 -8.02
C SER A 60 -8.32 -13.73 -7.66
N PRO A 61 -9.00 -14.54 -8.50
CA PRO A 61 -9.11 -15.99 -8.28
C PRO A 61 -7.76 -16.69 -8.09
N ASP A 62 -6.70 -16.18 -8.75
CA ASP A 62 -5.33 -16.70 -8.67
C ASP A 62 -4.47 -16.08 -7.55
N ALA A 63 -5.09 -15.43 -6.56
CA ALA A 63 -4.36 -14.79 -5.47
C ALA A 63 -3.68 -15.82 -4.57
N THR A 64 -2.37 -15.67 -4.36
CA THR A 64 -1.60 -16.47 -3.42
C THR A 64 -1.20 -15.62 -2.22
N ALA A 65 -1.18 -16.21 -1.02
CA ALA A 65 -0.66 -15.52 0.16
C ALA A 65 0.76 -15.02 -0.11
N GLY A 66 1.06 -13.79 0.31
CA GLY A 66 2.33 -13.10 0.06
C GLY A 66 2.32 -12.23 -1.21
N ASP A 67 1.34 -12.37 -2.11
CA ASP A 67 1.27 -11.56 -3.33
C ASP A 67 1.11 -10.07 -2.99
N LEU A 68 0.19 -9.73 -2.09
CA LEU A 68 -0.01 -8.35 -1.65
C LEU A 68 1.27 -7.80 -1.02
N THR A 69 1.87 -8.56 -0.11
CA THR A 69 3.08 -8.15 0.60
C THR A 69 4.22 -7.85 -0.36
N VAL A 70 4.52 -8.77 -1.28
CA VAL A 70 5.59 -8.59 -2.25
C VAL A 70 5.31 -7.41 -3.19
N GLN A 71 4.04 -7.19 -3.59
CA GLN A 71 3.65 -6.04 -4.40
C GLN A 71 3.87 -4.71 -3.68
N TRP A 72 3.38 -4.59 -2.44
CA TRP A 72 3.51 -3.36 -1.65
C TRP A 72 4.96 -3.10 -1.26
N THR A 73 5.72 -4.13 -0.88
CA THR A 73 7.15 -3.99 -0.57
C THR A 73 7.92 -3.52 -1.80
N ALA A 74 7.68 -4.12 -2.98
CA ALA A 74 8.33 -3.68 -4.21
C ALA A 74 7.96 -2.23 -4.57
N LEU A 75 6.68 -1.87 -4.43
CA LEU A 75 6.21 -0.51 -4.64
C LEU A 75 6.96 0.48 -3.74
N PHE A 76 6.86 0.30 -2.42
CA PHE A 76 7.43 1.26 -1.47
C PHE A 76 8.94 1.34 -1.57
N THR A 77 9.63 0.20 -1.72
CA THR A 77 11.09 0.18 -1.87
C THR A 77 11.51 1.02 -3.05
N VAL A 78 10.91 0.79 -4.22
CA VAL A 78 11.28 1.52 -5.44
C VAL A 78 10.84 2.99 -5.39
N VAL A 79 9.65 3.30 -4.87
CA VAL A 79 9.20 4.69 -4.68
C VAL A 79 10.17 5.45 -3.80
N VAL A 80 10.50 4.92 -2.62
CA VAL A 80 11.38 5.59 -1.66
C VAL A 80 12.79 5.73 -2.22
N SER A 81 13.34 4.67 -2.82
CA SER A 81 14.67 4.72 -3.41
C SER A 81 14.76 5.70 -4.58
N LEU A 82 13.82 5.67 -5.53
CA LEU A 82 13.80 6.62 -6.64
C LEU A 82 13.62 8.04 -6.13
N ASN A 83 12.74 8.26 -5.16
CA ASN A 83 12.48 9.59 -4.64
C ASN A 83 13.74 10.18 -3.99
N ALA A 84 14.43 9.39 -3.17
CA ALA A 84 15.68 9.79 -2.54
C ALA A 84 16.79 10.05 -3.57
N LEU A 85 16.96 9.17 -4.56
CA LEU A 85 17.99 9.32 -5.60
C LEU A 85 17.73 10.54 -6.49
N LEU A 86 16.49 10.74 -6.93
CA LEU A 86 16.11 11.88 -7.77
C LEU A 86 16.27 13.20 -7.02
N ASN A 87 15.88 13.25 -5.74
CA ASN A 87 16.15 14.42 -4.90
C ASN A 87 17.65 14.69 -4.75
N ALA A 88 18.48 13.64 -4.62
CA ALA A 88 19.93 13.80 -4.51
C ALA A 88 20.58 14.40 -5.76
N VAL A 89 20.00 14.19 -6.95
CA VAL A 89 20.47 14.79 -8.21
C VAL A 89 19.73 16.09 -8.58
N GLY A 90 18.96 16.67 -7.64
CA GLY A 90 18.27 17.94 -7.84
C GLY A 90 16.94 17.85 -8.59
N VAL A 91 16.47 16.65 -8.92
CA VAL A 91 15.15 16.43 -9.52
C VAL A 91 14.14 16.29 -8.38
N GLY A 92 13.56 17.43 -7.99
CA GLY A 92 12.56 17.52 -6.92
C GLY A 92 11.12 17.67 -7.41
N GLY A 93 10.20 17.83 -6.46
CA GLY A 93 8.82 18.23 -6.72
C GLY A 93 7.97 17.18 -7.44
N PHE A 94 7.04 17.66 -8.26
CA PHE A 94 6.02 16.82 -8.89
C PHE A 94 6.60 15.77 -9.86
N ALA A 95 7.62 16.15 -10.65
CA ALA A 95 8.27 15.24 -11.60
C ALA A 95 8.92 14.04 -10.87
N ASN A 96 9.59 14.30 -9.75
CA ASN A 96 10.14 13.24 -8.90
C ASN A 96 9.04 12.29 -8.40
N ASN A 97 7.94 12.84 -7.86
CA ASN A 97 6.84 12.04 -7.34
C ASN A 97 6.21 11.15 -8.42
N LEU A 98 6.00 11.68 -9.64
CA LEU A 98 5.48 10.91 -10.75
C LEU A 98 6.42 9.78 -11.18
N VAL A 99 7.71 10.07 -11.35
CA VAL A 99 8.70 9.06 -11.78
C VAL A 99 8.87 7.98 -10.71
N SER A 100 8.97 8.38 -9.45
CA SER A 100 9.09 7.47 -8.32
C SER A 100 7.88 6.56 -8.19
N PHE A 101 6.67 7.13 -8.28
CA PHE A 101 5.43 6.36 -8.25
C PHE A 101 5.30 5.42 -9.45
N GLY A 102 5.59 5.91 -10.66
CA GLY A 102 5.56 5.11 -11.88
C GLY A 102 6.54 3.94 -11.83
N GLY A 103 7.77 4.17 -11.37
CA GLY A 103 8.76 3.12 -11.15
C GLY A 103 8.30 2.10 -10.11
N GLY A 104 7.75 2.57 -8.99
CA GLY A 104 7.17 1.70 -7.96
C GLY A 104 6.03 0.83 -8.48
N TYR A 105 5.10 1.41 -9.23
CA TYR A 105 4.00 0.68 -9.84
C TYR A 105 4.48 -0.35 -10.87
N ALA A 106 5.48 0.01 -11.69
CA ALA A 106 6.10 -0.90 -12.64
C ALA A 106 6.83 -2.07 -11.96
N ALA A 107 7.40 -1.86 -10.77
CA ALA A 107 7.97 -2.92 -9.95
C ALA A 107 6.87 -3.80 -9.35
N ALA A 108 5.86 -3.21 -8.72
CA ALA A 108 4.75 -3.91 -8.08
C ALA A 108 3.95 -4.80 -9.05
N SER A 109 3.73 -4.34 -10.28
CA SER A 109 3.03 -5.13 -11.31
C SER A 109 3.79 -6.41 -11.70
N ARG A 110 5.12 -6.42 -11.55
CA ARG A 110 5.97 -7.60 -11.83
C ARG A 110 6.28 -8.42 -10.57
N ALA A 111 6.12 -7.83 -9.39
CA ALA A 111 6.59 -8.37 -8.12
C ALA A 111 5.94 -9.71 -7.73
N ARG A 112 4.70 -10.01 -8.18
CA ARG A 112 4.05 -11.31 -7.90
C ARG A 112 4.88 -12.52 -8.33
N ARG A 113 5.74 -12.37 -9.35
CA ARG A 113 6.66 -13.43 -9.81
C ARG A 113 7.77 -13.75 -8.82
N TRP A 114 8.00 -12.88 -7.84
CA TRP A 114 9.00 -13.05 -6.79
C TRP A 114 8.43 -13.73 -5.55
N ASN A 115 7.11 -13.96 -5.48
CA ASN A 115 6.51 -14.70 -4.38
C ASN A 115 6.99 -16.17 -4.36
N PRO A 116 7.74 -16.61 -3.33
CA PRO A 116 8.25 -17.97 -3.25
C PRO A 116 7.14 -19.02 -3.11
N LEU A 117 5.99 -18.67 -2.50
CA LEU A 117 4.86 -19.59 -2.36
C LEU A 117 4.22 -19.90 -3.71
N ARG A 118 4.14 -18.90 -4.59
CA ARG A 118 3.68 -19.06 -5.98
C ARG A 118 4.59 -19.97 -6.81
N ARG A 119 5.90 -19.93 -6.55
CA ARG A 119 6.89 -20.80 -7.21
C ARG A 119 6.82 -22.25 -6.70
N ARG A 120 6.54 -22.45 -5.42
CA ARG A 120 6.40 -23.80 -4.84
C ARG A 120 5.13 -24.51 -5.32
N GLY A 121 4.01 -23.81 -5.45
CA GLY A 121 2.76 -24.40 -5.94
C GLY A 121 2.80 -24.87 -7.41
N GLY A 122 3.71 -24.33 -8.23
CA GLY A 122 3.93 -24.76 -9.61
C GLY A 122 5.00 -25.84 -9.79
N ALA A 123 5.76 -26.19 -8.75
CA ALA A 123 6.81 -27.21 -8.81
C ALA A 123 6.32 -28.61 -8.40
N SER A 124 5.06 -28.71 -7.99
CA SER A 124 4.38 -29.93 -7.53
C SER A 124 3.29 -30.42 -8.50
N ALA A 125 3.34 -29.98 -9.76
CA ALA A 125 2.47 -30.42 -10.85
C ALA A 125 3.28 -31.10 -11.95
#